data_AF-A0ABD2Q048-F1
#
_entry.id   AF-A0ABD2Q048-F1
#
_cell.length_a   1.000
_cell.length_b   1.000
_cell.length_c   1.000
_cell.angle_alpha   90.00
_cell.angle_beta   90.00
_cell.angle_gamma   90.00
#
_symmetry.space_group_name_H-M   'P 1'
#
loop_
_entity.id
_entity.type
_entity.pdbx_description
1 polymer ?
#
loop_
_entity_poly.entity_id
_entity_poly.type
_entity_poly.pdbx_seq_one_letter_code
_entity_poly.pdbx_strand_id
1 'polypeptide(L)'
;MEEKMKEEEMKKEMEKEEEKGQEVKIEQDVVKDVIERARKRIEVAVQKTADRLRDASRRRSSADIASLFRQPSRAALELAKAAEVYEVALEEVTKILRQRQGLSIDGAYDETDRFAGETDNDSNTVNTLGVQLTTDQLAILSQLSGCQQSLTVDPCTRHLCFHLKYRSIDGRCNNLNNHKWGAALNPFYRLLSPEYENGVNTPIGWNADRSYFGFPKPSARLVSIRLLANSTMRDSYKPKYVLVSSH
;
A
#
# COMPACT_ATOMS: atom_id res chain seq x y z
N MET A 1 33.09 5.31 -47.12
CA MET A 1 33.51 5.74 -45.76
C MET A 1 32.29 5.93 -44.88
N GLU A 2 31.23 6.56 -45.38
CA GLU A 2 29.93 6.70 -44.69
C GLU A 2 29.23 5.37 -44.37
N GLU A 3 29.28 4.38 -45.27
CA GLU A 3 28.66 3.06 -45.05
C GLU A 3 29.25 2.30 -43.86
N LYS A 4 30.58 2.39 -43.67
CA LYS A 4 31.28 1.75 -42.55
C LYS A 4 30.97 2.43 -41.21
N MET A 5 30.74 3.74 -41.20
CA MET A 5 30.33 4.45 -39.98
C MET A 5 28.91 4.09 -39.55
N LYS A 6 27.98 3.92 -40.52
CA LYS A 6 26.60 3.50 -40.22
C LYS A 6 26.51 2.09 -39.66
N GLU A 7 27.36 1.18 -40.12
CA GLU A 7 27.41 -0.20 -39.62
C GLU A 7 27.99 -0.30 -38.19
N GLU A 8 28.96 0.56 -37.85
CA GLU A 8 29.50 0.67 -36.49
C GLU A 8 28.51 1.33 -35.51
N GLU A 9 27.75 2.33 -35.93
CA GLU A 9 26.67 2.92 -35.11
C GLU A 9 25.58 1.90 -34.79
N MET A 10 25.13 1.14 -35.79
CA MET A 10 24.08 0.12 -35.61
C MET A 10 24.52 -1.02 -34.69
N LYS A 11 25.80 -1.44 -34.75
CA LYS A 11 26.36 -2.42 -33.81
C LYS A 11 26.41 -1.91 -32.37
N LYS A 12 26.79 -0.64 -32.17
CA LYS A 12 26.80 -0.01 -30.84
C LYS A 12 25.40 0.15 -30.25
N GLU A 13 24.39 0.41 -31.08
CA GLU A 13 23.00 0.48 -30.61
C GLU A 13 22.47 -0.89 -30.20
N MET A 14 22.76 -1.95 -30.97
CA MET A 14 22.37 -3.32 -30.61
C MET A 14 23.04 -3.81 -29.31
N GLU A 15 24.34 -3.57 -29.12
CA GLU A 15 25.05 -3.94 -27.90
C GLU A 15 24.47 -3.21 -26.67
N LYS A 16 24.11 -1.92 -26.83
CA LYS A 16 23.49 -1.12 -25.77
C LYS A 16 22.07 -1.60 -25.42
N GLU A 17 21.30 -2.09 -26.39
CA GLU A 17 19.99 -2.70 -26.13
C GLU A 17 20.10 -4.06 -25.43
N GLU A 18 21.11 -4.87 -25.76
CA GLU A 18 21.37 -6.15 -25.08
C GLU A 18 21.82 -5.96 -23.63
N GLU A 19 22.71 -5.00 -23.35
CA GLU A 19 23.13 -4.65 -21.99
C GLU A 19 21.94 -4.16 -21.15
N LYS A 20 21.11 -3.28 -21.71
CA LYS A 20 19.89 -2.79 -21.05
C LYS A 20 18.89 -3.93 -20.80
N GLY A 21 18.77 -4.87 -21.73
CA GLY A 21 17.94 -6.07 -21.57
C GLY A 21 18.43 -7.04 -20.49
N GLN A 22 19.75 -7.16 -20.30
CA GLN A 22 20.34 -7.95 -19.21
C GLN A 22 20.14 -7.28 -17.84
N GLU A 23 20.33 -5.97 -17.75
CA GLU A 23 20.13 -5.21 -16.51
C GLU A 23 18.68 -5.31 -16.01
N VAL A 24 17.69 -5.14 -16.89
CA VAL A 24 16.26 -5.29 -16.56
C VAL A 24 15.92 -6.71 -16.06
N LYS A 25 16.50 -7.75 -16.66
CA LYS A 25 16.30 -9.14 -16.20
C LYS A 25 16.85 -9.36 -14.79
N ILE A 26 18.05 -8.84 -14.51
CA ILE A 26 18.68 -8.94 -13.19
C ILE A 26 17.80 -8.24 -12.14
N GLU A 27 17.22 -7.09 -12.45
CA GLU A 27 16.31 -6.38 -11.54
C GLU A 27 15.01 -7.14 -11.28
N GLN A 28 14.40 -7.74 -12.32
CA GLN A 28 13.19 -8.56 -12.15
C GLN A 28 13.43 -9.82 -11.30
N ASP A 29 14.60 -10.44 -11.42
CA ASP A 29 14.95 -11.61 -10.61
C ASP A 29 15.21 -11.25 -9.14
N VAL A 30 15.76 -10.05 -8.86
CA VAL A 30 15.85 -9.52 -7.49
C VAL A 30 14.45 -9.36 -6.89
N VAL A 31 13.50 -8.81 -7.63
CA VAL A 31 12.11 -8.64 -7.15
C VAL A 31 11.49 -10.00 -6.76
N LYS A 32 11.66 -11.03 -7.59
CA LYS A 32 11.13 -12.38 -7.29
C LYS A 32 11.75 -12.98 -6.03
N ASP A 33 13.06 -12.90 -5.89
CA ASP A 33 13.78 -13.42 -4.72
C ASP A 33 13.34 -12.72 -3.42
N VAL A 34 13.21 -11.39 -3.45
CA VAL A 34 12.76 -10.60 -2.29
C VAL A 34 11.35 -11.02 -1.86
N ILE A 35 10.44 -11.25 -2.79
CA ILE A 35 9.06 -11.64 -2.45
C ILE A 35 9.02 -13.02 -1.78
N GLU A 36 9.79 -13.99 -2.27
CA GLU A 36 9.85 -15.31 -1.64
C GLU A 36 10.48 -15.25 -0.23
N ARG A 37 11.51 -14.42 -0.05
CA ARG A 37 12.07 -14.16 1.29
C ARG A 37 11.05 -13.49 2.21
N ALA A 38 10.31 -12.48 1.72
CA ALA A 38 9.26 -11.79 2.47
C ALA A 38 8.14 -12.74 2.89
N ARG A 39 7.65 -13.59 1.98
CA ARG A 39 6.65 -14.64 2.25
C ARG A 39 7.06 -15.54 3.39
N LYS A 40 8.26 -16.11 3.31
CA LYS A 40 8.77 -17.03 4.33
C LYS A 40 8.92 -16.35 5.69
N ARG A 41 9.41 -15.10 5.70
CA ARG A 41 9.54 -14.29 6.93
C ARG A 41 8.17 -14.05 7.59
N ILE A 42 7.15 -13.72 6.81
CA ILE A 42 5.81 -13.45 7.31
C ILE A 42 5.14 -14.72 7.82
N GLU A 43 5.26 -15.84 7.11
CA GLU A 43 4.75 -17.14 7.58
C GLU A 43 5.33 -17.52 8.94
N VAL A 44 6.65 -17.40 9.09
CA VAL A 44 7.33 -17.66 10.37
C VAL A 44 6.84 -16.69 11.46
N ALA A 45 6.64 -15.41 11.14
CA ALA A 45 6.16 -14.42 12.10
C ALA A 45 4.71 -14.68 12.54
N VAL A 46 3.83 -15.05 11.60
CA VAL A 46 2.43 -15.42 11.88
C VAL A 46 2.38 -16.65 12.77
N GLN A 47 3.14 -17.69 12.43
CA GLN A 47 3.18 -18.92 13.22
C GLN A 47 3.72 -18.65 14.63
N LYS A 48 4.83 -17.92 14.74
CA LYS A 48 5.41 -17.51 16.02
C LYS A 48 4.42 -16.70 16.87
N THR A 49 3.62 -15.84 16.25
CA THR A 49 2.60 -15.05 16.94
C THR A 49 1.45 -15.94 17.43
N ALA A 50 1.00 -16.88 16.61
CA ALA A 50 -0.03 -17.86 16.99
C ALA A 50 0.43 -18.75 18.15
N ASP A 51 1.66 -19.26 18.08
CA ASP A 51 2.26 -20.10 19.13
C ASP A 51 2.40 -19.30 20.43
N ARG A 52 2.89 -18.05 20.35
CA ARG A 52 3.01 -17.14 21.50
C ARG A 52 1.67 -16.86 22.18
N LEU A 53 0.59 -16.70 21.40
CA LEU A 53 -0.75 -16.46 21.94
C LEU A 53 -1.35 -17.73 22.57
N ARG A 54 -1.05 -18.90 22.01
CA ARG A 54 -1.58 -20.19 22.48
C ARG A 54 -0.79 -20.78 23.64
N ASP A 55 0.46 -20.36 23.83
CA ASP A 55 1.29 -20.77 24.96
C ASP A 55 0.57 -20.53 26.29
N ALA A 56 0.40 -21.60 27.06
CA ALA A 56 -0.26 -21.59 28.36
C ALA A 56 0.71 -21.24 29.50
N SER A 57 2.02 -21.39 29.28
CA SER A 57 3.06 -21.10 30.27
C SER A 57 3.35 -19.60 30.40
N ARG A 58 3.00 -18.81 29.38
CA ARG A 58 3.21 -17.37 29.33
C ARG A 58 2.10 -16.60 30.05
N ARG A 59 2.47 -15.60 30.86
CA ARG A 59 1.51 -14.60 31.39
C ARG A 59 0.92 -13.79 30.24
N ARG A 60 -0.41 -13.83 30.11
CA ARG A 60 -1.15 -13.14 29.05
C ARG A 60 -1.58 -11.75 29.52
N SER A 61 -1.37 -10.74 28.68
CA SER A 61 -1.98 -9.42 28.87
C SER A 61 -3.48 -9.47 28.54
N SER A 62 -4.25 -8.49 29.02
CA SER A 62 -5.64 -8.31 28.60
C SER A 62 -5.78 -8.20 27.08
N ALA A 63 -4.80 -7.60 26.40
CA ALA A 63 -4.73 -7.53 24.94
C ALA A 63 -4.47 -8.89 24.27
N ASP A 64 -3.66 -9.76 24.89
CA ASP A 64 -3.41 -11.12 24.38
C ASP A 64 -4.69 -11.96 24.45
N ILE A 65 -5.45 -11.81 25.54
CA ILE A 65 -6.75 -12.47 25.72
C ILE A 65 -7.75 -11.98 24.66
N ALA A 66 -7.84 -10.67 24.45
CA ALA A 66 -8.72 -10.11 23.42
C ALA A 66 -8.37 -10.61 22.01
N SER A 67 -7.07 -10.77 21.71
CA SER A 67 -6.58 -11.32 20.44
C SER A 67 -6.97 -12.79 20.24
N LEU A 68 -7.00 -13.61 21.31
CA LEU A 68 -7.43 -15.01 21.24
C LEU A 68 -8.91 -15.14 20.83
N PHE A 69 -9.78 -14.22 21.26
CA PHE A 69 -11.19 -14.20 20.88
C PHE A 69 -11.45 -13.63 19.48
N ARG A 70 -10.48 -12.93 18.89
CA ARG A 70 -10.59 -12.27 17.57
C ARG A 70 -9.74 -12.93 16.49
N GLN A 71 -9.51 -14.24 16.59
CA GLN A 71 -8.72 -14.95 15.58
C GLN A 71 -9.40 -14.88 14.21
N PRO A 72 -8.68 -14.45 13.16
CA PRO A 72 -9.24 -14.37 11.82
C PRO A 72 -9.49 -15.77 11.25
N SER A 73 -10.44 -15.87 10.31
CA SER A 73 -10.61 -17.07 9.50
C SER A 73 -9.39 -17.28 8.61
N ARG A 74 -9.17 -18.52 8.15
CA ARG A 74 -8.06 -18.83 7.22
C ARG A 74 -8.11 -17.96 5.96
N ALA A 75 -9.30 -17.74 5.41
CA ALA A 75 -9.47 -16.88 4.24
C ALA A 75 -9.07 -15.41 4.51
N ALA A 76 -9.47 -14.87 5.66
CA ALA A 76 -9.08 -13.51 6.05
C ALA A 76 -7.57 -13.40 6.31
N LEU A 77 -6.96 -14.45 6.86
CA LEU A 77 -5.52 -14.51 7.11
C LEU A 77 -4.72 -14.54 5.79
N GLU A 78 -5.14 -15.32 4.80
CA GLU A 78 -4.48 -15.33 3.48
C GLU A 78 -4.57 -13.96 2.79
N LEU A 79 -5.72 -13.29 2.89
CA LEU A 79 -5.90 -11.95 2.31
C LEU A 79 -5.05 -10.89 3.04
N ALA A 80 -4.98 -10.94 4.36
CA ALA A 80 -4.12 -10.05 5.14
C ALA A 80 -2.63 -10.31 4.88
N LYS A 81 -2.23 -11.58 4.73
CA LYS A 81 -0.86 -11.98 4.43
C LYS A 81 -0.37 -11.39 3.11
N ALA A 82 -1.23 -11.33 2.08
CA ALA A 82 -0.85 -10.72 0.81
C ALA A 82 -0.36 -9.27 0.99
N ALA A 83 -1.12 -8.46 1.75
CA ALA A 83 -0.78 -7.07 2.06
C ALA A 83 0.58 -6.94 2.75
N GLU A 84 0.79 -7.73 3.81
CA GLU A 84 2.05 -7.75 4.54
C GLU A 84 3.23 -8.15 3.65
N VAL A 85 3.05 -9.16 2.78
CA VAL A 85 4.10 -9.61 1.84
C VAL A 85 4.46 -8.49 0.88
N TYR A 86 3.46 -7.78 0.35
CA TYR A 86 3.70 -6.67 -0.57
C TYR A 86 4.47 -5.54 0.10
N GLU A 87 4.09 -5.14 1.30
CA GLU A 87 4.73 -4.03 2.01
C GLU A 87 6.19 -4.35 2.37
N VAL A 88 6.45 -5.54 2.93
CA VAL A 88 7.80 -5.98 3.27
C VAL A 88 8.67 -6.11 2.02
N ALA A 89 8.12 -6.67 0.94
CA ALA A 89 8.86 -6.80 -0.32
C ALA A 89 9.18 -5.43 -0.93
N LEU A 90 8.24 -4.48 -0.89
CA LEU A 90 8.44 -3.13 -1.41
C LEU A 90 9.56 -2.40 -0.63
N GLU A 91 9.56 -2.46 0.69
CA GLU A 91 10.62 -1.88 1.52
C GLU A 91 11.99 -2.52 1.24
N GLU A 92 12.05 -3.84 1.09
CA GLU A 92 13.30 -4.55 0.85
C GLU A 92 13.86 -4.32 -0.57
N VAL A 93 13.01 -4.31 -1.60
CA VAL A 93 13.41 -3.96 -2.97
C VAL A 93 13.96 -2.54 -3.02
N THR A 94 13.21 -1.56 -2.48
CA THR A 94 13.64 -0.16 -2.48
C THR A 94 14.94 0.03 -1.70
N LYS A 95 15.13 -0.68 -0.57
CA LYS A 95 16.39 -0.69 0.17
C LYS A 95 17.57 -1.20 -0.66
N ILE A 96 17.40 -2.32 -1.38
CA ILE A 96 18.45 -2.89 -2.25
C ILE A 96 18.80 -1.91 -3.37
N LEU A 97 17.80 -1.31 -4.01
CA LEU A 97 18.02 -0.36 -5.11
C LEU A 97 18.71 0.92 -4.64
N ARG A 98 18.30 1.49 -3.51
CA ARG A 98 18.99 2.64 -2.89
C ARG A 98 20.46 2.36 -2.63
N GLN A 99 20.78 1.18 -2.10
CA GLN A 99 22.16 0.77 -1.84
C GLN A 99 23.00 0.71 -3.12
N ARG A 100 22.43 0.21 -4.23
CA ARG A 100 23.10 0.18 -5.53
C ARG A 100 23.32 1.57 -6.11
N GLN A 101 22.37 2.47 -5.90
CA GLN A 101 22.43 3.86 -6.36
C GLN A 101 23.27 4.78 -5.45
N GLY A 102 23.83 4.25 -4.34
CA GLY A 102 24.60 5.05 -3.39
C GLY A 102 23.77 6.06 -2.58
N LEU A 103 22.45 5.87 -2.52
CA LEU A 103 21.52 6.72 -1.77
C LEU A 103 21.50 6.34 -0.29
N SER A 104 21.16 7.30 0.58
CA SER A 104 20.96 7.04 2.01
C SER A 104 19.92 5.94 2.23
N ILE A 105 20.23 4.99 3.13
CA ILE A 105 19.35 3.87 3.47
C ILE A 105 18.13 4.37 4.24
N ASP A 106 18.33 5.39 5.08
CA ASP A 106 17.28 6.05 5.82
C ASP A 106 16.47 6.88 4.85
N GLY A 107 15.32 6.33 4.45
CA GLY A 107 14.39 6.90 3.51
C GLY A 107 13.69 8.14 4.04
N ALA A 108 14.46 9.18 4.32
CA ALA A 108 13.95 10.50 4.62
C ALA A 108 13.21 10.97 3.36
N TYR A 109 11.89 10.78 3.37
CA TYR A 109 10.99 11.47 2.46
C TYR A 109 11.20 12.96 2.71
N ASP A 110 11.77 13.64 1.72
CA ASP A 110 12.06 15.07 1.79
C ASP A 110 10.75 15.85 1.85
N GLU A 111 10.64 16.77 2.82
CA GLU A 111 9.42 17.57 3.00
C GLU A 111 9.18 18.54 1.84
N THR A 112 10.21 18.83 1.04
CA THR A 112 10.14 19.74 -0.12
C THR A 112 9.23 19.22 -1.24
N ASP A 113 8.97 17.91 -1.29
CA ASP A 113 8.13 17.25 -2.29
C ASP A 113 6.62 17.30 -1.94
N ARG A 114 6.23 17.97 -0.84
CA ARG A 114 4.82 18.13 -0.41
C ARG A 114 3.92 18.84 -1.42
N PHE A 115 4.50 19.60 -2.35
CA PHE A 115 3.78 20.41 -3.35
C PHE A 115 4.21 20.16 -4.78
N ALA A 116 5.14 19.22 -5.02
CA ALA A 116 5.24 18.66 -6.35
C ALA A 116 3.92 17.95 -6.58
N GLY A 117 3.11 18.48 -7.51
CA GLY A 117 2.02 17.67 -8.05
C GLY A 117 2.60 16.39 -8.66
N GLU A 118 1.76 15.57 -9.28
CA GLU A 118 2.23 14.64 -10.31
C GLU A 118 2.79 15.44 -11.52
N THR A 119 3.78 16.29 -11.29
CA THR A 119 4.57 16.95 -12.30
C THR A 119 5.79 16.09 -12.44
N ASP A 120 5.81 15.39 -13.57
CA ASP A 120 6.81 14.46 -14.04
C ASP A 120 6.49 13.02 -13.65
N ASN A 121 6.13 12.21 -14.65
CA ASN A 121 7.14 11.42 -15.33
C ASN A 121 6.51 10.41 -16.29
N ASP A 122 7.32 9.98 -17.24
CA ASP A 122 7.23 8.72 -17.97
C ASP A 122 6.14 7.76 -17.47
N SER A 123 5.16 7.42 -18.33
CA SER A 123 3.94 6.65 -17.95
C SER A 123 4.24 5.27 -17.33
N ASN A 124 5.50 4.88 -17.31
CA ASN A 124 5.99 3.56 -16.97
C ASN A 124 6.77 3.51 -15.64
N THR A 125 7.00 4.62 -14.93
CA THR A 125 7.70 4.61 -13.63
C THR A 125 6.94 5.34 -12.52
N VAL A 126 7.13 4.89 -11.27
CA VAL A 126 6.49 5.46 -10.08
C VAL A 126 7.55 5.66 -8.99
N ASN A 127 7.62 6.87 -8.43
CA ASN A 127 8.47 7.15 -7.27
C ASN A 127 7.90 6.44 -6.03
N THR A 128 8.66 5.49 -5.49
CA THR A 128 8.28 4.69 -4.32
C THR A 128 9.45 4.67 -3.36
N LEU A 129 9.26 5.25 -2.18
CA LEU A 129 10.33 5.38 -1.18
C LEU A 129 11.60 5.97 -1.83
N GLY A 130 11.50 7.08 -2.56
CA GLY A 130 12.67 7.77 -3.12
C GLY A 130 13.45 6.99 -4.20
N VAL A 131 12.87 5.94 -4.77
CA VAL A 131 13.40 5.21 -5.93
C VAL A 131 12.31 5.10 -6.99
N GLN A 132 12.67 5.22 -8.27
CA GLN A 132 11.74 4.97 -9.37
C GLN A 132 11.62 3.46 -9.63
N LEU A 133 10.42 2.91 -9.45
CA LEU A 133 10.09 1.53 -9.84
C LEU A 133 9.28 1.54 -11.13
N THR A 134 9.51 0.57 -12.00
CA THR A 134 8.70 0.43 -13.22
C THR A 134 7.33 -0.16 -12.92
N THR A 135 6.36 0.12 -13.79
CA THR A 135 5.02 -0.48 -13.73
C THR A 135 5.05 -2.01 -13.77
N ASP A 136 5.98 -2.59 -14.53
CA ASP A 136 6.20 -4.04 -14.59
C ASP A 136 6.73 -4.60 -13.27
N GLN A 137 7.68 -3.93 -12.63
CA GLN A 137 8.19 -4.32 -11.31
C GLN A 137 7.08 -4.28 -10.25
N LEU A 138 6.24 -3.23 -10.27
CA LEU A 138 5.08 -3.12 -9.37
C LEU A 138 4.01 -4.17 -9.67
N ALA A 139 3.80 -4.50 -10.95
CA ALA A 139 2.88 -5.56 -11.35
C ALA A 139 3.35 -6.92 -10.84
N ILE A 140 4.64 -7.26 -11.02
CA ILE A 140 5.25 -8.48 -10.48
C ILE A 140 5.13 -8.53 -8.96
N LEU A 141 5.43 -7.42 -8.26
CA LEU A 141 5.26 -7.31 -6.81
C LEU A 141 3.82 -7.62 -6.40
N SER A 142 2.83 -6.99 -7.04
CA SER A 142 1.42 -7.18 -6.70
C SER A 142 0.90 -8.59 -7.00
N GLN A 143 1.36 -9.18 -8.11
CA GLN A 143 0.94 -10.50 -8.55
C GLN A 143 1.52 -11.59 -7.64
N LEU A 144 2.82 -11.53 -7.36
CA LEU A 144 3.51 -12.54 -6.55
C LEU A 144 3.22 -12.39 -5.05
N SER A 145 2.97 -11.16 -4.56
CA SER A 145 2.49 -10.98 -3.18
C SER A 145 1.04 -11.44 -2.99
N GLY A 146 0.23 -11.42 -4.05
CA GLY A 146 -1.21 -11.66 -4.00
C GLY A 146 -2.03 -10.39 -3.70
N CYS A 147 -1.40 -9.22 -3.65
CA CYS A 147 -2.06 -7.90 -3.51
C CYS A 147 -2.69 -7.37 -4.78
N GLN A 148 -2.87 -8.22 -5.78
CA GLN A 148 -3.45 -7.80 -7.03
C GLN A 148 -4.90 -7.39 -6.80
N GLN A 149 -5.22 -6.10 -6.99
CA GLN A 149 -6.60 -5.68 -7.11
C GLN A 149 -7.24 -6.50 -8.22
N SER A 150 -8.39 -7.13 -7.96
CA SER A 150 -9.10 -7.93 -8.97
C SER A 150 -9.35 -7.07 -10.20
N LEU A 151 -8.47 -7.16 -11.19
CA LEU A 151 -8.53 -6.33 -12.41
C LEU A 151 -9.72 -6.77 -13.25
N THR A 152 -10.07 -8.04 -13.21
CA THR A 152 -11.17 -8.63 -13.96
C THR A 152 -12.49 -8.45 -13.21
N VAL A 153 -13.35 -7.62 -13.78
CA VAL A 153 -14.79 -7.66 -13.52
C VAL A 153 -15.41 -8.18 -14.79
N ASP A 154 -16.17 -9.27 -14.67
CA ASP A 154 -16.93 -9.78 -15.80
C ASP A 154 -17.78 -8.65 -16.39
N PRO A 155 -17.85 -8.53 -17.71
CA PRO A 155 -18.63 -7.47 -18.33
C PRO A 155 -20.09 -7.60 -17.88
N CYS A 156 -20.69 -6.49 -17.45
CA CYS A 156 -22.08 -6.48 -16.95
C CYS A 156 -23.08 -6.98 -18.01
N THR A 157 -22.70 -6.96 -19.29
CA THR A 157 -23.46 -7.52 -20.41
C THR A 157 -23.75 -9.01 -20.26
N ARG A 158 -22.88 -9.77 -19.57
CA ARG A 158 -23.08 -11.21 -19.33
C ARG A 158 -24.37 -11.50 -18.55
N HIS A 159 -24.74 -10.60 -17.63
CA HIS A 159 -25.93 -10.70 -16.80
C HIS A 159 -26.79 -9.43 -16.88
N LEU A 160 -26.92 -8.87 -18.08
CA LEU A 160 -27.58 -7.57 -18.28
C LEU A 160 -29.02 -7.56 -17.74
N CYS A 161 -29.80 -8.61 -18.02
CA CYS A 161 -31.18 -8.70 -17.53
C CYS A 161 -31.28 -8.69 -15.99
N PHE A 162 -30.28 -9.23 -15.30
CA PHE A 162 -30.22 -9.18 -13.84
C PHE A 162 -29.90 -7.76 -13.36
N HIS A 163 -28.84 -7.14 -13.91
CA HIS A 163 -28.38 -5.80 -13.49
C HIS A 163 -29.36 -4.68 -13.85
N LEU A 164 -30.23 -4.87 -14.85
CA LEU A 164 -31.32 -3.94 -15.16
C LEU A 164 -32.49 -4.02 -14.17
N LYS A 165 -32.62 -5.10 -13.39
CA LYS A 165 -33.75 -5.33 -12.48
C LYS A 165 -33.38 -5.32 -11.01
N TYR A 166 -32.18 -5.79 -10.67
CA TYR A 166 -31.71 -5.98 -9.30
C TYR A 166 -30.28 -5.48 -9.12
N ARG A 167 -29.97 -5.08 -7.88
CA ARG A 167 -28.60 -4.74 -7.48
C ARG A 167 -27.85 -6.02 -7.14
N SER A 168 -26.58 -6.08 -7.52
CA SER A 168 -25.63 -7.06 -7.00
C SER A 168 -25.41 -6.82 -5.50
N ILE A 169 -25.05 -7.88 -4.77
CA ILE A 169 -24.79 -7.81 -3.33
C ILE A 169 -23.58 -6.91 -3.04
N ASP A 170 -22.58 -6.93 -3.90
CA ASP A 170 -21.35 -6.16 -3.77
C ASP A 170 -21.41 -4.78 -4.45
N GLY A 171 -22.52 -4.43 -5.11
CA GLY A 171 -22.71 -3.14 -5.78
C GLY A 171 -22.06 -3.02 -7.15
N ARG A 172 -21.41 -4.07 -7.69
CA ARG A 172 -20.91 -4.09 -9.07
C ARG A 172 -22.02 -3.88 -10.09
N CYS A 173 -21.68 -3.27 -11.23
CA CYS A 173 -22.60 -3.00 -12.33
C CYS A 173 -23.74 -2.01 -11.98
N ASN A 174 -23.65 -1.29 -10.87
CA ASN A 174 -24.54 -0.15 -10.61
C ASN A 174 -24.27 1.01 -11.61
N ASN A 175 -23.02 1.13 -12.09
CA ASN A 175 -22.65 1.95 -13.23
C ASN A 175 -22.19 1.03 -14.38
N LEU A 176 -22.93 1.01 -15.50
CA LEU A 176 -22.67 0.12 -16.64
C LEU A 176 -21.43 0.50 -17.45
N ASN A 177 -20.95 1.74 -17.34
CA ASN A 177 -19.70 2.16 -17.99
C ASN A 177 -18.49 1.92 -17.06
N ASN A 178 -18.70 2.06 -15.75
CA ASN A 178 -17.68 1.91 -14.73
C ASN A 178 -18.11 0.89 -13.67
N HIS A 179 -17.97 -0.39 -14.00
CA HIS A 179 -18.59 -1.49 -13.24
C HIS A 179 -18.21 -1.56 -11.74
N LYS A 180 -17.06 -1.00 -11.35
CA LYS A 180 -16.54 -1.02 -9.97
C LYS A 180 -16.94 0.18 -9.12
N TRP A 181 -17.52 1.23 -9.70
CA TRP A 181 -17.81 2.46 -8.96
C TRP A 181 -18.89 2.22 -7.89
N GLY A 182 -18.51 2.47 -6.64
CA GLY A 182 -19.37 2.24 -5.48
C GLY A 182 -19.52 0.77 -5.08
N ALA A 183 -18.80 -0.16 -5.72
CA ALA A 183 -18.78 -1.55 -5.31
C ALA A 183 -17.94 -1.74 -4.03
N ALA A 184 -18.37 -2.65 -3.16
CA ALA A 184 -17.67 -3.01 -1.94
C ALA A 184 -16.29 -3.62 -2.23
N LEU A 185 -15.40 -3.61 -1.23
CA LEU A 185 -14.03 -4.13 -1.31
C LEU A 185 -13.16 -3.47 -2.40
N ASN A 186 -13.48 -2.22 -2.75
CA ASN A 186 -12.63 -1.35 -3.57
C ASN A 186 -12.00 -0.25 -2.70
N PRO A 187 -10.82 0.27 -3.07
CA PRO A 187 -10.22 1.40 -2.36
C PRO A 187 -11.13 2.64 -2.43
N PHE A 188 -11.06 3.47 -1.40
CA PHE A 188 -11.71 4.78 -1.42
C PHE A 188 -11.11 5.68 -2.50
N TYR A 189 -11.97 6.48 -3.14
CA TYR A 189 -11.51 7.52 -4.06
C TYR A 189 -10.78 8.62 -3.30
N ARG A 190 -9.59 9.01 -3.77
CA ARG A 190 -8.81 10.09 -3.16
C ARG A 190 -9.12 11.41 -3.89
N LEU A 191 -9.65 12.39 -3.17
CA LEU A 191 -9.90 13.75 -3.69
C LEU A 191 -8.62 14.60 -3.73
N LEU A 192 -7.67 14.29 -2.86
CA LEU A 192 -6.36 14.93 -2.76
C LEU A 192 -5.29 13.83 -2.69
N SER A 193 -4.07 14.18 -3.11
CA SER A 193 -2.91 13.30 -2.97
C SER A 193 -2.72 12.91 -1.50
N PRO A 194 -2.36 11.66 -1.22
CA PRO A 194 -2.22 11.21 0.15
C PRO A 194 -0.91 11.63 0.78
N GLU A 195 -0.97 11.89 2.09
CA GLU A 195 0.21 12.25 2.87
C GLU A 195 0.57 11.14 3.85
N TYR A 196 1.76 10.58 3.68
CA TYR A 196 2.36 9.58 4.55
C TYR A 196 3.73 10.06 5.01
N GLU A 197 4.16 9.62 6.18
CA GLU A 197 5.47 9.96 6.74
C GLU A 197 6.62 9.51 5.83
N ASN A 198 6.51 8.32 5.23
CA ASN A 198 7.47 7.79 4.27
C ASN A 198 7.04 8.02 2.80
N GLY A 199 5.97 8.78 2.56
CA GLY A 199 5.40 9.00 1.22
C GLY A 199 4.57 7.84 0.65
N VAL A 200 4.48 6.68 1.31
CA VAL A 200 3.82 5.48 0.77
C VAL A 200 2.70 4.94 1.66
N ASN A 201 3.02 4.57 2.90
CA ASN A 201 2.07 3.87 3.79
C ASN A 201 2.26 4.15 5.29
N THR A 202 3.40 4.69 5.71
CA THR A 202 3.65 4.98 7.12
C THR A 202 2.80 6.17 7.55
N PRO A 203 1.94 6.03 8.57
CA PRO A 203 1.11 7.13 9.03
C PRO A 203 1.96 8.26 9.62
N ILE A 204 1.47 9.49 9.50
CA ILE A 204 2.09 10.67 10.10
C ILE A 204 2.15 10.53 11.63
N GLY A 205 3.33 10.76 12.22
CA GLY A 205 3.57 10.63 13.64
C GLY A 205 3.92 9.21 14.08
N TRP A 206 4.34 8.36 13.15
CA TRP A 206 4.88 7.03 13.46
C TRP A 206 6.22 7.16 14.18
N ASN A 207 7.10 8.04 13.70
CA ASN A 207 8.33 8.41 14.40
C ASN A 207 8.09 9.59 15.35
N ALA A 208 8.27 9.35 16.65
CA ALA A 208 8.10 10.36 17.70
C ALA A 208 9.13 11.49 17.63
N ASP A 209 10.30 11.22 17.05
CA ASP A 209 11.39 12.19 16.93
C ASP A 209 11.22 13.10 15.70
N ARG A 210 10.29 12.75 14.79
CA ARG A 210 10.05 13.55 13.59
C ARG A 210 9.24 14.79 13.93
N SER A 211 9.80 15.94 13.54
CA SER A 211 9.13 17.24 13.64
C SER A 211 8.47 17.61 12.31
N TYR A 212 7.30 18.23 12.40
CA TYR A 212 6.52 18.75 11.28
C TYR A 212 6.37 20.25 11.49
N PHE A 213 6.95 21.06 10.60
CA PHE A 213 7.01 22.51 10.78
C PHE A 213 7.64 22.92 12.13
N GLY A 214 8.69 22.20 12.55
CA GLY A 214 9.41 22.45 13.80
C GLY A 214 8.79 21.87 15.07
N PHE A 215 7.68 21.13 14.98
CA PHE A 215 7.02 20.53 16.16
C PHE A 215 6.69 19.04 15.97
N PRO A 216 6.88 18.20 17.00
CA PRO A 216 6.42 16.81 16.95
C PRO A 216 4.88 16.74 17.01
N LYS A 217 4.30 15.70 16.40
CA LYS A 217 2.85 15.50 16.46
C LYS A 217 2.43 15.01 17.86
N PRO A 218 1.39 15.61 18.48
CA PRO A 218 0.88 15.13 19.76
C PRO A 218 0.15 13.80 19.59
N SER A 219 0.08 13.00 20.66
CA SER A 219 -0.74 11.78 20.63
C SER A 219 -2.22 12.13 20.45
N ALA A 220 -2.94 11.34 19.64
CA ALA A 220 -4.37 11.51 19.41
C ALA A 220 -5.17 11.50 20.73
N ARG A 221 -4.73 10.71 21.71
CA ARG A 221 -5.33 10.66 23.04
C ARG A 221 -5.17 11.97 23.80
N LEU A 222 -3.99 12.60 23.75
CA LEU A 222 -3.75 13.88 24.42
C LEU A 222 -4.62 14.99 23.84
N VAL A 223 -4.75 15.04 22.52
CA VAL A 223 -5.62 16.00 21.81
C VAL A 223 -7.08 15.82 22.24
N SER A 224 -7.56 14.58 22.28
CA SER A 224 -8.91 14.25 22.76
C SER A 224 -9.15 14.72 24.21
N ILE A 225 -8.21 14.45 25.12
CA ILE A 225 -8.36 14.87 26.53
C ILE A 225 -8.38 16.38 26.66
N ARG A 226 -7.48 17.09 25.96
CA ARG A 226 -7.32 18.53 26.18
C ARG A 226 -8.36 19.36 25.45
N LEU A 227 -8.81 18.92 24.28
CA LEU A 227 -9.70 19.71 23.42
C LEU A 227 -11.15 19.24 23.44
N LEU A 228 -11.39 17.93 23.57
CA LEU A 228 -12.75 17.36 23.44
C LEU A 228 -13.37 16.98 24.79
N ALA A 229 -12.59 16.88 25.88
CA ALA A 229 -13.12 16.41 27.16
C ALA A 229 -14.04 17.42 27.88
N ASN A 230 -14.17 18.65 27.38
CA ASN A 230 -14.99 19.67 28.03
C ASN A 230 -16.34 19.85 27.32
N SER A 231 -17.25 18.92 27.55
CA SER A 231 -18.63 19.03 27.11
C SER A 231 -19.45 19.79 28.18
N THR A 232 -19.40 21.12 28.20
CA THR A 232 -20.53 21.87 28.77
C THR A 232 -21.70 21.66 27.83
N MET A 233 -22.49 20.62 28.07
CA MET A 233 -23.74 20.36 27.38
C MET A 233 -24.63 21.59 27.59
N ARG A 234 -24.69 22.50 26.61
CA ARG A 234 -25.76 23.51 26.58
C ARG A 234 -27.01 22.77 26.17
N ASP A 235 -27.70 22.29 27.19
CA ASP A 235 -29.00 21.65 27.12
C ASP A 235 -30.00 22.70 26.60
N SER A 236 -30.09 22.84 25.29
CA SER A 236 -31.02 23.75 24.63
C SER A 236 -31.61 23.00 23.45
N TYR A 237 -32.85 22.55 23.68
CA TYR A 237 -33.77 21.90 22.75
C TYR A 237 -33.61 20.37 22.63
N LYS A 238 -34.63 19.64 23.11
CA LYS A 238 -34.75 18.18 23.02
C LYS A 238 -35.35 17.76 21.67
N PRO A 239 -34.59 17.18 20.72
CA PRO A 239 -35.20 16.43 19.62
C PRO A 239 -35.70 15.08 20.15
N LYS A 240 -36.98 14.77 19.93
CA LYS A 240 -37.60 13.47 20.25
C LYS A 240 -37.26 12.39 19.21
N TYR A 241 -36.03 12.33 18.69
CA TYR A 241 -35.58 11.41 17.64
C TYR A 241 -34.12 10.96 17.79
N VAL A 242 -33.77 9.89 17.06
CA VAL A 242 -32.41 9.39 16.82
C VAL A 242 -31.56 10.48 16.16
N LEU A 243 -30.59 10.99 16.91
CA LEU A 243 -29.43 11.72 16.43
C LEU A 243 -28.20 11.04 17.03
N VAL A 244 -27.27 10.62 16.18
CA VAL A 244 -25.90 10.30 16.61
C VAL A 244 -25.09 11.57 16.39
N SER A 245 -25.21 12.51 17.33
CA SER A 245 -24.37 13.72 17.38
C SER A 245 -23.46 13.59 18.58
N SER A 246 -22.18 13.31 18.32
CA SER A 246 -21.12 13.35 19.33
C SER A 246 -20.46 14.73 19.25
N HIS A 247 -20.87 15.64 20.15
CA HIS A 247 -20.08 16.82 20.47
C HIS A 247 -18.95 16.43 21.43
#